data_AF-A0A933R2E9-F1
#
_entry.id   AF-A0A933R2E9-F1
#
_cell.length_a   1.000
_cell.length_b   1.000
_cell.length_c   1.000
_cell.angle_alpha   90.00
_cell.angle_beta   90.00
_cell.angle_gamma   90.00
#
_symmetry.space_group_name_H-M   'P 1'
#
loop_
_entity.id
_entity.type
_entity.pdbx_description
1 polymer ?
#
loop_
_entity_poly.entity_id
_entity_poly.type
_entity_poly.pdbx_seq_one_letter_code
_entity_poly.pdbx_strand_id
1 'polypeptide(L)' 'MTTGNAHIDERVETLCEHGCGAVREYIEALRSGQELPHFVGLDAVERGVLCQELENIMAVYGDKCEI' A
#
# COMPACT_ATOMS: atom_id res chain seq x y z
N MET A 1 16.30 -3.97 12.05
CA MET A 1 15.98 -2.57 12.36
C MET A 1 14.86 -2.20 11.40
N THR A 2 13.61 -2.49 11.76
CA THR A 2 12.46 -2.32 10.86
C THR A 2 11.99 -0.89 11.01
N THR A 3 12.12 -0.10 9.95
CA THR A 3 11.92 1.34 9.94
C THR A 3 10.52 1.68 10.42
N GLY A 4 10.44 2.45 11.50
CA GLY A 4 9.19 2.73 12.20
C GLY A 4 8.29 3.69 11.43
N ASN A 5 7.22 3.15 10.85
CA ASN A 5 6.04 3.93 10.51
C ASN A 5 4.81 3.05 10.75
N ALA A 6 4.52 2.77 12.03
CA ALA A 6 3.45 1.86 12.46
C ALA A 6 2.10 2.17 11.80
N HIS A 7 1.83 3.45 11.52
CA HIS A 7 0.63 3.86 10.80
C HIS A 7 0.59 3.33 9.35
N ILE A 8 1.73 3.29 8.65
CA ILE A 8 1.82 2.75 7.28
C ILE A 8 1.56 1.24 7.33
N ASP A 9 2.16 0.54 8.29
CA ASP A 9 1.98 -0.91 8.49
C ASP A 9 0.51 -1.26 8.75
N GLU A 10 -0.17 -0.53 9.65
CA GLU A 10 -1.61 -0.70 9.90
C GLU A 10 -2.46 -0.44 8.65
N ARG A 11 -2.11 0.59 7.86
CA ARG A 11 -2.81 0.88 6.60
C ARG A 11 -2.57 -0.25 5.61
N VAL A 12 -1.34 -0.73 5.48
CA VAL A 12 -0.98 -1.83 4.59
C VAL A 12 -1.74 -3.09 4.94
N GLU A 13 -1.82 -3.46 6.22
CA GLU A 13 -2.61 -4.61 6.68
C GLU A 13 -4.09 -4.42 6.35
N THR A 14 -4.65 -3.24 6.66
CA THR A 14 -6.05 -2.91 6.33
C THR A 14 -6.31 -3.06 4.83
N LEU A 15 -5.44 -2.48 3.98
CA LEU A 15 -5.56 -2.54 2.52
C LEU A 15 -5.41 -3.97 2.00
N CYS A 16 -4.55 -4.79 2.61
CA CYS A 16 -4.43 -6.20 2.30
C CYS A 16 -5.70 -7.00 2.65
N GLU A 17 -6.41 -6.64 3.73
CA GLU A 17 -7.70 -7.25 4.07
C GLU A 17 -8.80 -6.93 3.05
N HIS A 18 -8.72 -5.79 2.35
CA HIS A 18 -9.63 -5.48 1.23
C HIS A 18 -9.40 -6.37 0.00
N GLY A 19 -8.28 -7.10 -0.06
CA GLY A 19 -7.93 -8.04 -1.11
C GLY A 19 -6.97 -7.49 -2.16
N CYS A 20 -6.25 -8.39 -2.85
CA CYS A 20 -5.20 -8.04 -3.81
C CYS A 20 -5.67 -7.11 -4.94
N GLY A 21 -6.92 -7.24 -5.38
CA GLY A 21 -7.49 -6.36 -6.41
C GLY A 21 -7.52 -4.90 -5.95
N ALA A 22 -8.02 -4.66 -4.74
CA ALA A 22 -8.07 -3.32 -4.15
C ALA A 22 -6.66 -2.77 -3.89
N VAL A 23 -5.74 -3.59 -3.35
CA VAL A 23 -4.32 -3.22 -3.17
C VAL A 23 -3.70 -2.71 -4.46
N ARG A 24 -4.00 -3.35 -5.59
CA ARG A 24 -3.49 -2.93 -6.90
C ARG A 24 -4.03 -1.57 -7.33
N GLU A 25 -5.34 -1.34 -7.16
CA GLU A 25 -5.96 -0.04 -7.42
C GLU A 25 -5.36 1.07 -6.55
N TYR A 26 -5.05 0.75 -5.29
CA TYR A 26 -4.38 1.67 -4.35
C TYR A 26 -2.97 2.04 -4.80
N ILE A 27 -2.18 1.07 -5.26
CA ILE A 27 -0.84 1.30 -5.83
C ILE A 27 -0.94 2.16 -7.11
N GLU A 28 -1.90 1.88 -8.00
CA GLU A 28 -2.11 2.65 -9.22
C GLU A 28 -2.55 4.09 -8.93
N ALA A 29 -3.43 4.28 -7.94
CA ALA A 29 -3.83 5.59 -7.46
C ALA A 29 -2.63 6.36 -6.88
N LEU A 30 -1.81 5.72 -6.04
CA LEU A 30 -0.60 6.32 -5.48
C LEU A 30 0.40 6.72 -6.58
N ARG A 31 0.63 5.86 -7.59
CA ARG A 31 1.50 6.17 -8.73
C ARG A 31 0.98 7.29 -9.61
N SER A 32 -0.34 7.36 -9.78
CA SER A 32 -0.99 8.44 -10.55
C SER A 32 -1.01 9.76 -9.79
N GLY A 33 -0.57 9.79 -8.53
CA GLY A 33 -0.66 10.97 -7.66
C GLY A 33 -2.10 11.27 -7.24
N GLN A 34 -2.98 10.26 -7.29
CA GLN A 34 -4.39 10.39 -6.95
C GLN A 34 -4.57 10.32 -5.44
N GLU A 35 -5.16 11.37 -4.86
CA GLU A 35 -5.46 11.42 -3.44
C GLU A 35 -6.74 10.63 -3.14
N LEU A 36 -6.61 9.47 -2.52
CA LEU A 36 -7.74 8.70 -2.02
C LEU A 36 -7.96 8.96 -0.52
N PRO A 37 -9.20 8.76 -0.01
CA PRO A 37 -9.47 8.87 1.43
C PRO A 37 -8.57 7.96 2.28
N HIS A 38 -8.11 6.84 1.72
CA HIS A 38 -7.18 5.92 2.37
C HIS A 38 -5.75 6.45 2.54
N PHE A 39 -5.36 7.51 1.84
CA PHE A 39 -4.01 8.13 1.90
C PHE A 39 -4.09 9.66 2.01
N VAL A 40 -5.28 10.16 2.38
CA VAL A 40 -5.51 11.59 2.57
C VAL A 40 -4.70 12.03 3.78
N GLY A 41 -3.95 13.13 3.64
CA GLY A 41 -3.04 13.61 4.68
C GLY A 41 -1.65 12.97 4.70
N LEU A 42 -1.34 12.04 3.79
CA LEU A 42 0.04 11.57 3.60
C LEU A 42 0.85 12.53 2.76
N ASP A 43 2.05 12.85 3.23
CA ASP A 43 3.04 13.58 2.44
C ASP A 43 3.55 12.73 1.26
N ALA A 44 4.14 13.39 0.25
CA ALA A 44 4.69 12.71 -0.93
C ALA A 44 5.70 11.61 -0.57
N VAL A 45 6.44 11.80 0.52
CA VAL A 45 7.39 10.79 1.06
C VAL A 45 6.63 9.58 1.61
N GLU A 46 5.61 9.80 2.43
CA GLU A 46 4.82 8.73 3.05
C GLU A 46 4.04 7.94 2.00
N ARG A 47 3.51 8.61 0.97
CA ARG A 47 2.89 7.96 -0.19
C ARG A 47 3.86 7.05 -0.92
N GLY A 48 5.11 7.50 -1.10
CA GLY A 48 6.16 6.68 -1.70
C GLY A 48 6.49 5.45 -0.86
N VAL A 49 6.59 5.61 0.46
CA VAL A 49 6.82 4.49 1.39
C VAL A 49 5.65 3.50 1.36
N LEU A 50 4.41 3.99 1.47
CA LEU A 50 3.21 3.14 1.41
C LEU A 50 3.13 2.35 0.10
N CYS A 51 3.37 3.01 -1.03
CA CYS A 51 3.38 2.38 -2.33
C CYS A 51 4.45 1.28 -2.41
N GLN A 52 5.65 1.57 -1.90
CA GLN A 52 6.75 0.61 -1.92
C GLN A 52 6.46 -0.60 -1.03
N GLU A 53 5.89 -0.41 0.15
CA GLU A 53 5.53 -1.50 1.07
C GLU A 53 4.42 -2.38 0.49
N LEU A 54 3.36 -1.78 -0.08
CA LEU A 54 2.29 -2.51 -0.76
C LEU A 54 2.82 -3.32 -1.95
N GLU A 55 3.74 -2.75 -2.74
CA GLU A 55 4.39 -3.48 -3.84
C GLU A 55 5.28 -4.61 -3.34
N ASN A 56 6.01 -4.40 -2.25
CA ASN A 56 6.89 -5.41 -1.67
C ASN A 56 6.09 -6.58 -1.12
N ILE A 57 4.97 -6.29 -0.46
CA ILE A 57 4.00 -7.29 0.00
C ILE A 57 3.35 -7.98 -1.17
N MET A 58 2.92 -7.27 -2.21
CA MET A 58 2.43 -7.89 -3.45
C MET A 58 3.51 -8.74 -4.14
N ALA A 59 4.79 -8.42 -4.04
CA ALA A 59 5.86 -9.25 -4.60
C ALA A 59 6.08 -10.54 -3.79
N VAL A 60 5.89 -10.48 -2.46
CA VAL A 60 6.04 -11.63 -1.55
C VAL A 60 4.77 -12.49 -1.49
N TYR A 61 3.60 -11.87 -1.49
CA TYR A 61 2.27 -12.50 -1.37
C TYR A 61 1.56 -12.68 -2.71
N GLY A 62 1.96 -11.98 -3.77
CA GLY A 62 1.39 -12.13 -5.12
C GLY A 62 1.63 -13.51 -5.72
N ASP A 63 2.61 -14.26 -5.21
CA ASP A 63 2.77 -15.69 -5.53
C ASP A 63 1.58 -16.54 -5.04
N LYS A 64 0.83 -16.06 -4.04
CA LYS A 64 -0.39 -16.70 -3.52
C LYS A 64 -1.70 -16.10 -4.03
N CYS A 65 -1.66 -14.95 -4.71
CA CYS A 65 -2.85 -14.37 -5.30
C CYS A 65 -3.10 -15.01 -6.68
N GLU A 66 -3.42 -16.31 -6.67
CA GLU A 66 -4.01 -16.99 -7.81
C GLU A 66 -5.39 -16.35 -8.07
N ILE A 67 -5.50 -15.74 -9.25
CA ILE A 67 -6.72 -15.15 -9.81
C ILE A 67 -7.61 -16.28 -10.32
#